data_AF-A0PPC6-F1
#
_entry.id   AF-A0PPC6-F1
#
_cell.length_a   1.000
_cell.length_b   1.000
_cell.length_c   1.000
_cell.angle_alpha   90.00
_cell.angle_beta   90.00
_cell.angle_gamma   90.00
#
_symmetry.space_group_name_H-M   'P 1'
#
loop_
_entity.id
_entity.type
_entity.pdbx_description
1 polymer ?
#
loop_
_entity_poly.entity_id
_entity_poly.type
_entity_poly.pdbx_seq_one_letter_code
_entity_poly.pdbx_strand_id
1 'polypeptide(L)'
;MYQAINQAGVQFGTLSVDPLLRGVVASVLYFLVAFAILIVGFVMVNLLTPGNLRTLVFVERRPNAVVLACSMYAALALVIISAIFTSSNQLGEGLLGVALYGLVGVALQGAALVVLEIAVPGRFRDHIEATQLHPAAFATAVMLLSVGGVIAAALS
;
A
#
# COMPACT_ATOMS: atom_id res chain seq x y z
N MET A 1 41.19 6.75 49.20
CA MET A 1 41.75 6.36 47.88
C MET A 1 41.65 4.83 47.82
N TYR A 2 40.99 4.26 46.81
CA TYR A 2 40.61 2.84 46.64
C TYR A 2 39.28 2.34 47.24
N GLN A 3 38.15 2.94 46.85
CA GLN A 3 36.96 2.14 46.54
C GLN A 3 36.41 2.63 45.18
N ALA A 4 36.97 2.00 44.15
CA ALA A 4 36.66 2.17 42.73
C ALA A 4 35.19 1.80 42.44
N ILE A 5 34.43 2.67 41.76
CA ILE A 5 34.24 2.67 40.30
C ILE A 5 33.95 1.26 39.73
N ASN A 6 32.88 0.57 40.14
CA ASN A 6 32.40 -0.63 39.42
C ASN A 6 30.93 -1.01 39.72
N GLN A 7 29.98 -0.08 39.55
CA GLN A 7 28.54 -0.42 39.54
C GLN A 7 27.75 0.27 38.42
N ALA A 8 28.37 0.45 37.26
CA ALA A 8 27.67 0.76 36.02
C ALA A 8 27.82 -0.38 35.00
N GLY A 9 27.71 -1.63 35.49
CA GLY A 9 27.52 -2.76 34.60
C GLY A 9 26.17 -2.58 33.92
N VAL A 10 26.17 -2.27 32.62
CA VAL A 10 24.96 -2.32 31.80
C VAL A 10 24.38 -3.72 31.99
N GLN A 11 23.25 -3.80 32.69
CA GLN A 11 22.60 -5.07 33.00
C GLN A 11 21.88 -5.52 31.72
N PHE A 12 22.63 -6.14 30.81
CA PHE A 12 22.06 -6.84 29.68
C PHE A 12 21.21 -7.97 30.27
N GLY A 13 19.89 -7.80 30.27
CA GLY A 13 18.95 -8.84 30.71
C GLY A 13 19.18 -10.16 29.97
N THR A 14 18.51 -11.23 30.38
CA THR A 14 18.63 -12.52 29.72
C THR A 14 18.18 -12.43 28.25
N LEU A 15 19.11 -12.63 27.32
CA LEU A 15 18.81 -12.64 25.88
C LEU A 15 17.96 -13.86 25.57
N SER A 16 16.66 -13.64 25.41
CA SER A 16 15.70 -14.68 25.05
C SER A 16 15.50 -14.66 23.54
N VAL A 17 15.97 -15.70 22.85
CA VAL A 17 15.91 -15.79 21.37
C VAL A 17 14.51 -16.15 20.86
N ASP A 18 13.70 -16.84 21.66
CA ASP A 18 12.40 -17.36 21.22
C ASP A 18 11.38 -16.26 20.85
N PRO A 19 11.21 -15.18 21.64
CA PRO A 19 10.33 -14.08 21.26
C PRO A 19 10.80 -13.36 20.00
N LEU A 20 12.13 -13.23 19.83
CA LEU A 20 12.72 -12.60 18.65
C LEU A 20 12.47 -13.44 17.38
N LEU A 21 12.68 -14.76 17.45
CA LEU A 21 12.41 -15.67 16.35
C LEU A 21 10.93 -15.67 15.97
N ARG A 22 10.02 -15.69 16.95
CA ARG A 22 8.57 -15.57 16.69
C ARG A 22 8.23 -14.23 16.02
N GLY A 23 8.82 -13.13 16.48
CA GLY A 23 8.65 -11.81 15.87
C GLY A 23 9.10 -11.79 14.41
N VAL A 24 10.29 -12.32 14.11
CA VAL A 24 10.82 -12.40 12.74
C VAL A 24 9.92 -13.23 11.83
N VAL A 25 9.50 -14.42 12.28
CA VAL A 25 8.60 -15.28 11.51
C VAL A 25 7.26 -14.58 11.26
N ALA A 26 6.68 -13.94 12.27
CA ALA A 26 5.46 -13.16 12.12
C ALA A 26 5.64 -12.05 11.08
N SER A 27 6.68 -11.23 11.17
CA SER A 27 6.95 -10.14 10.23
C SER A 27 7.07 -10.64 8.78
N VAL A 28 7.75 -11.77 8.56
CA VAL A 28 7.85 -12.37 7.22
C VAL A 28 6.48 -12.81 6.71
N LEU A 29 5.65 -13.46 7.55
CA LEU A 29 4.32 -13.90 7.14
C LEU A 29 3.39 -12.73 6.82
N TYR A 30 3.37 -11.69 7.66
CA TYR A 30 2.61 -10.47 7.39
C TYR A 30 3.07 -9.79 6.10
N PHE A 31 4.39 -9.71 5.86
CA PHE A 31 4.95 -9.20 4.62
C PHE A 31 4.46 -10.01 3.41
N LEU A 32 4.53 -11.35 3.45
CA LEU A 32 4.12 -12.20 2.33
C LEU A 32 2.63 -12.03 1.99
N VAL A 33 1.77 -11.98 3.00
CA VAL A 33 0.33 -11.75 2.82
C VAL A 33 0.08 -10.36 2.25
N ALA A 34 0.66 -9.32 2.84
CA ALA A 34 0.54 -7.94 2.39
C ALA A 34 1.06 -7.76 0.94
N PHE A 35 2.17 -8.40 0.61
CA PHE A 35 2.75 -8.38 -0.72
C PHE A 35 1.86 -9.06 -1.75
N ALA A 36 1.25 -10.20 -1.41
CA ALA A 36 0.28 -10.86 -2.27
C ALA A 36 -0.94 -9.96 -2.56
N ILE A 37 -1.45 -9.25 -1.55
CA ILE A 37 -2.54 -8.28 -1.72
C ILE A 37 -2.09 -7.10 -2.60
N LEU A 38 -0.85 -6.63 -2.45
CA LEU A 38 -0.30 -5.57 -3.29
C LEU A 38 -0.21 -6.01 -4.76
N ILE A 39 0.14 -7.26 -5.04
CA ILE A 39 0.08 -7.85 -6.39
C ILE A 39 -1.36 -7.87 -6.91
N VAL A 40 -2.33 -8.27 -6.09
CA VAL A 40 -3.76 -8.26 -6.48
C VAL A 40 -4.22 -6.84 -6.80
N GLY A 41 -3.87 -5.86 -5.95
CA GLY A 41 -4.15 -4.45 -6.19
C GLY A 41 -3.51 -3.94 -7.48
N PHE A 42 -2.26 -4.30 -7.74
CA PHE A 42 -1.58 -3.98 -8.98
C PHE A 42 -2.31 -4.54 -10.21
N VAL A 43 -2.71 -5.82 -10.16
CA VAL A 43 -3.46 -6.46 -11.26
C VAL A 43 -4.81 -5.77 -11.46
N MET A 44 -5.53 -5.46 -10.37
CA MET A 44 -6.79 -4.72 -10.40
C MET A 44 -6.62 -3.37 -11.10
N VAL A 45 -5.60 -2.59 -10.73
CA VAL A 45 -5.31 -1.28 -11.33
C VAL A 45 -5.02 -1.40 -12.83
N ASN A 46 -4.23 -2.39 -13.22
CA ASN A 46 -3.91 -2.62 -14.63
C ASN A 46 -5.13 -3.09 -15.45
N LEU A 47 -6.05 -3.84 -14.84
CA LEU A 47 -7.24 -4.34 -15.51
C LEU A 47 -8.29 -3.24 -15.71
N LEU A 48 -8.47 -2.39 -14.69
CA LEU A 48 -9.46 -1.32 -14.72
C LEU A 48 -8.97 -0.08 -15.48
N THR A 49 -7.66 0.15 -15.57
CA THR A 49 -7.15 1.30 -16.31
C THR A 49 -7.00 0.97 -17.80
N PRO A 50 -7.62 1.73 -18.70
CA PRO A 50 -7.49 1.53 -20.14
C PRO A 50 -6.07 1.83 -20.64
N GLY A 51 -5.57 0.97 -21.53
CA GLY A 51 -4.17 0.94 -21.96
C GLY A 51 -3.31 0.08 -21.01
N ASN A 52 -2.31 -0.62 -21.54
CA ASN A 52 -1.39 -1.39 -20.69
C ASN A 52 -0.57 -0.42 -19.83
N LEU A 53 -1.00 -0.17 -18.59
CA LEU A 53 -0.38 0.82 -17.71
C LEU A 53 1.12 0.56 -17.52
N ARG A 54 1.50 -0.71 -17.42
CA ARG A 54 2.92 -1.14 -17.44
C ARG A 54 3.67 -0.65 -18.67
N THR A 55 3.09 -0.82 -19.86
CA THR A 55 3.69 -0.37 -21.11
C THR A 55 3.77 1.17 -21.14
N LEU A 56 2.69 1.85 -20.75
CA LEU A 56 2.64 3.31 -20.72
C LEU A 56 3.68 3.91 -19.76
N VAL A 57 3.90 3.29 -18.60
CA VAL A 57 4.86 3.74 -17.59
C VAL A 57 6.30 3.37 -17.96
N PHE A 58 6.56 2.09 -18.26
CA PHE A 58 7.94 1.58 -18.38
C PHE A 58 8.49 1.60 -19.81
N VAL A 59 7.62 1.47 -20.82
CA VAL A 59 8.04 1.42 -22.23
C VAL A 59 7.87 2.79 -22.88
N GLU A 60 6.65 3.34 -22.86
CA GLU A 60 6.33 4.61 -23.53
C GLU A 60 6.65 5.85 -22.69
N ARG A 61 6.87 5.67 -21.38
CA ARG A 61 7.26 6.74 -20.44
C ARG A 61 6.29 7.92 -20.46
N ARG A 62 4.99 7.64 -20.54
CA ARG A 62 3.94 8.67 -20.54
C ARG A 62 3.83 9.32 -19.16
N PRO A 63 4.05 10.64 -19.03
CA PRO A 63 4.14 11.29 -17.72
C PRO A 63 2.84 11.20 -16.91
N ASN A 64 1.69 11.31 -17.58
CA ASN A 64 0.38 11.25 -16.92
C ASN A 64 0.11 9.84 -16.36
N ALA A 65 0.49 8.79 -17.09
CA ALA A 65 0.40 7.41 -16.63
C ALA A 65 1.29 7.16 -15.40
N VAL A 66 2.51 7.72 -15.37
CA VAL A 66 3.44 7.61 -14.24
C VAL A 66 2.86 8.24 -12.98
N VAL A 67 2.37 9.48 -13.07
CA VAL A 67 1.78 10.19 -11.92
C VAL A 67 0.60 9.42 -11.36
N LEU A 68 -0.25 8.89 -12.24
CA LEU A 68 -1.41 8.09 -11.83
C LEU A 68 -0.99 6.78 -11.17
N ALA A 69 -0.08 6.02 -11.77
CA ALA A 69 0.45 4.76 -11.21
C ALA A 69 1.04 4.97 -9.82
N CYS A 70 1.93 5.96 -9.67
CA CYS A 70 2.56 6.26 -8.39
C CYS A 70 1.52 6.54 -7.30
N SER A 71 0.50 7.34 -7.63
CA SER A 71 -0.56 7.67 -6.68
C SER A 71 -1.41 6.46 -6.28
N MET A 72 -1.74 5.62 -7.25
CA MET A 72 -2.52 4.41 -7.00
C MET A 72 -1.75 3.38 -6.19
N TYR A 73 -0.45 3.21 -6.44
CA TYR A 73 0.39 2.33 -5.62
C TYR A 73 0.56 2.86 -4.20
N ALA A 74 0.69 4.18 -4.03
CA ALA A 74 0.70 4.80 -2.72
C ALA A 74 -0.64 4.60 -1.98
N ALA A 75 -1.78 4.75 -2.67
CA ALA A 75 -3.10 4.49 -2.11
C ALA A 75 -3.25 3.04 -1.63
N LEU A 76 -2.88 2.06 -2.46
CA LEU A 76 -2.91 0.65 -2.11
C LEU A 76 -2.00 0.34 -0.91
N ALA A 77 -0.81 0.93 -0.86
CA ALA A 77 0.10 0.77 0.26
C ALA A 77 -0.51 1.29 1.56
N LEU A 78 -1.12 2.48 1.56
CA LEU A 78 -1.80 3.05 2.73
C LEU A 78 -2.89 2.14 3.27
N VAL A 79 -3.72 1.59 2.39
CA VAL A 79 -4.79 0.66 2.73
C VAL A 79 -4.24 -0.62 3.37
N ILE A 80 -3.20 -1.22 2.77
CA ILE A 80 -2.59 -2.45 3.28
C ILE A 80 -1.90 -2.20 4.63
N ILE A 81 -1.21 -1.06 4.78
CA ILE A 81 -0.60 -0.65 6.05
C ILE A 81 -1.67 -0.56 7.14
N SER A 82 -2.80 0.11 6.87
CA SER A 82 -3.91 0.19 7.82
C SER A 82 -4.47 -1.18 8.20
N ALA A 83 -4.66 -2.07 7.21
CA ALA A 83 -5.12 -3.44 7.48
C ALA A 83 -4.15 -4.22 8.40
N ILE A 84 -2.84 -4.01 8.27
CA ILE A 84 -1.84 -4.59 9.18
C ILE A 84 -1.98 -4.01 10.60
N PHE A 85 -2.13 -2.70 10.72
CA PHE A 85 -2.29 -2.03 12.02
C PHE A 85 -3.56 -2.44 12.76
N THR A 86 -4.65 -2.72 12.03
CA THR A 86 -5.93 -3.17 12.60
C THR A 86 -5.94 -4.66 12.97
N SER A 87 -4.95 -5.43 12.49
CA SER A 87 -4.95 -6.88 12.62
C SER A 87 -4.77 -7.36 14.07
N SER A 88 -5.30 -8.53 14.38
CA SER A 88 -5.27 -9.07 15.75
C SER A 88 -3.85 -9.47 16.18
N ASN A 89 -3.64 -9.50 17.51
CA ASN A 89 -2.37 -9.95 18.11
C ASN A 89 -2.12 -11.46 17.97
N GLN A 90 -3.14 -12.23 17.58
CA GLN A 90 -3.00 -13.66 17.32
C GLN A 90 -2.61 -13.87 15.86
N LEU A 91 -1.46 -14.51 15.61
CA LEU A 91 -0.87 -14.58 14.27
C LEU A 91 -1.84 -15.11 13.19
N GLY A 92 -2.56 -16.20 13.45
CA GLY A 92 -3.47 -16.78 12.47
C GLY A 92 -4.66 -15.88 12.13
N GLU A 93 -5.32 -15.34 13.15
CA GLU A 93 -6.44 -14.40 12.98
C GLU A 93 -5.98 -13.07 12.38
N GLY A 94 -4.80 -12.59 12.77
CA GLY A 94 -4.21 -11.36 12.27
C GLY A 94 -3.88 -11.45 10.78
N LEU A 95 -3.24 -12.54 10.33
CA LEU A 95 -2.97 -12.77 8.91
C LEU A 95 -4.26 -12.87 8.08
N LEU A 96 -5.29 -13.55 8.60
CA LEU A 96 -6.59 -13.63 7.94
C LEU A 96 -7.27 -12.26 7.89
N GLY A 97 -7.20 -11.48 8.97
CA GLY A 97 -7.68 -10.11 9.04
C GLY A 97 -7.02 -9.22 7.98
N VAL A 98 -5.68 -9.23 7.89
CA VAL A 98 -4.95 -8.49 6.86
C VAL A 98 -5.38 -8.90 5.46
N ALA A 99 -5.53 -10.20 5.20
CA ALA A 99 -6.01 -10.70 3.92
C ALA A 99 -7.40 -10.17 3.57
N LEU A 100 -8.36 -10.28 4.48
CA LEU A 100 -9.74 -9.88 4.23
C LEU A 100 -9.88 -8.36 4.12
N TYR A 101 -9.38 -7.61 5.10
CA TYR A 101 -9.48 -6.15 5.10
C TYR A 101 -8.66 -5.53 3.97
N GLY A 102 -7.48 -6.07 3.66
CA GLY A 102 -6.68 -5.63 2.53
C GLY A 102 -7.39 -5.88 1.20
N LEU A 103 -8.01 -7.06 1.00
CA LEU A 103 -8.79 -7.35 -0.21
C LEU A 103 -10.04 -6.47 -0.33
N VAL A 104 -10.75 -6.21 0.76
CA VAL A 104 -11.88 -5.26 0.79
C VAL A 104 -11.40 -3.88 0.39
N GLY A 105 -10.28 -3.42 0.95
CA GLY A 105 -9.72 -2.12 0.61
C GLY A 105 -9.29 -2.02 -0.86
N VAL A 106 -8.68 -3.07 -1.42
CA VAL A 106 -8.39 -3.16 -2.86
C VAL A 106 -9.67 -3.06 -3.69
N ALA A 107 -10.73 -3.81 -3.32
CA ALA A 107 -11.99 -3.79 -4.04
C ALA A 107 -12.65 -2.40 -4.01
N LEU A 108 -12.67 -1.74 -2.86
CA LEU A 108 -13.17 -0.38 -2.69
C LEU A 108 -12.37 0.62 -3.52
N GLN A 109 -11.04 0.50 -3.55
CA GLN A 109 -10.17 1.34 -4.35
C GLN A 109 -10.46 1.16 -5.86
N GLY A 110 -10.68 -0.07 -6.30
CA GLY A 110 -11.07 -0.38 -7.68
C GLY A 110 -12.45 0.18 -8.04
N ALA A 111 -13.42 0.07 -7.15
CA ALA A 111 -14.74 0.67 -7.34
C ALA A 111 -14.65 2.20 -7.45
N ALA A 112 -13.81 2.83 -6.63
CA ALA A 112 -13.58 4.27 -6.69
C ALA A 112 -12.96 4.72 -8.01
N LEU A 113 -12.04 3.93 -8.57
CA LEU A 113 -11.48 4.18 -9.90
C LEU A 113 -12.58 4.21 -10.97
N VAL A 114 -13.47 3.22 -10.96
CA VAL A 114 -14.60 3.14 -11.91
C VAL A 114 -15.54 4.32 -11.74
N VAL A 115 -15.88 4.68 -10.50
CA VAL A 115 -16.72 5.86 -10.22
C VAL A 115 -16.06 7.14 -10.73
N LEU A 116 -14.75 7.28 -10.53
CA LEU A 116 -14.00 8.45 -11.01
C LEU A 116 -13.93 8.52 -12.54
N GLU A 117 -13.78 7.38 -13.22
CA GLU A 117 -13.82 7.30 -14.69
C GLU A 117 -15.17 7.77 -15.23
N ILE A 118 -16.28 7.44 -14.55
CA ILE A 118 -17.63 7.87 -14.93
C ILE A 118 -17.86 9.36 -14.60
N ALA A 119 -17.38 9.80 -13.44
CA ALA A 119 -17.67 11.14 -12.91
C ALA A 119 -16.83 12.25 -13.53
N VAL A 120 -15.60 11.97 -14.00
CA VAL A 120 -14.70 12.97 -14.58
C VAL A 120 -15.00 13.13 -16.08
N PRO A 121 -15.58 14.26 -16.52
CA PRO A 121 -15.82 14.52 -17.92
C PRO A 121 -14.52 14.86 -18.65
N GLY A 122 -14.31 14.23 -19.81
CA GLY A 122 -13.07 14.27 -20.57
C GLY A 122 -12.44 12.90 -20.53
N ARG A 123 -12.36 12.23 -21.68
CA ARG A 123 -11.82 10.87 -21.83
C ARG A 123 -10.49 10.78 -21.09
N PHE A 124 -10.50 10.19 -19.89
CA PHE A 124 -9.32 9.80 -19.11
C PHE A 124 -8.27 9.14 -20.01
N ARG A 125 -8.80 8.35 -20.96
CA ARG A 125 -8.14 7.63 -22.03
C ARG A 125 -7.28 8.51 -22.96
N ASP A 126 -7.76 9.69 -23.35
CA ASP A 126 -7.01 10.56 -24.27
C ASP A 126 -5.87 11.32 -23.59
N HIS A 127 -6.01 11.56 -22.29
CA HIS A 127 -5.03 12.34 -21.53
C HIS A 127 -3.91 11.46 -20.96
N ILE A 128 -4.17 10.19 -20.67
CA ILE A 128 -3.14 9.26 -20.18
C ILE A 128 -2.08 8.97 -21.26
N GLU A 129 -2.48 8.92 -22.53
CA GLU A 129 -1.59 8.65 -23.68
C GLU A 129 -0.84 9.90 -24.17
N ALA A 130 -1.24 11.09 -23.70
CA ALA A 130 -0.64 12.34 -24.11
C ALA A 130 0.87 12.39 -23.79
N THR A 131 1.67 12.85 -24.76
CA THR A 131 3.12 12.97 -24.64
C THR A 131 3.53 14.10 -23.69
N GLN A 132 2.64 15.05 -23.44
CA GLN A 132 2.85 16.17 -22.53
C GLN A 132 2.08 15.98 -21.22
N LEU A 133 2.70 16.43 -20.13
CA LEU A 133 2.09 16.35 -18.81
C LEU A 133 0.88 17.27 -18.74
N HIS A 134 -0.28 16.72 -18.41
CA HIS A 134 -1.52 17.48 -18.28
C HIS A 134 -1.80 17.74 -16.80
N PRO A 135 -2.05 19.00 -16.36
CA PRO A 135 -2.30 19.31 -14.94
C PRO A 135 -3.44 18.50 -14.30
N ALA A 136 -4.44 18.11 -15.10
CA ALA A 136 -5.54 17.26 -14.68
C ALA A 136 -5.09 15.89 -14.10
N ALA A 137 -3.95 15.35 -14.57
CA ALA A 137 -3.42 14.08 -14.08
C ALA A 137 -3.07 14.14 -12.58
N PHE A 138 -2.56 15.28 -12.10
CA PHE A 138 -2.28 15.49 -10.68
C PHE A 138 -3.56 15.57 -9.86
N ALA A 139 -4.57 16.29 -10.34
CA ALA A 139 -5.86 16.39 -9.65
C ALA A 139 -6.50 15.00 -9.47
N THR A 140 -6.51 14.18 -10.53
CA THR A 140 -6.95 12.79 -10.44
C THR A 140 -6.11 11.99 -9.46
N ALA A 141 -4.78 12.06 -9.59
CA ALA A 141 -3.88 11.27 -8.76
C ALA A 141 -4.16 11.55 -7.28
N VAL A 142 -4.32 12.82 -6.91
CA VAL A 142 -4.64 13.24 -5.54
C VAL A 142 -6.05 12.78 -5.12
N MET A 143 -7.05 12.78 -6.01
CA MET A 143 -8.38 12.24 -5.71
C MET A 143 -8.30 10.74 -5.37
N LEU A 144 -7.63 9.93 -6.20
CA LEU A 144 -7.47 8.50 -5.95
C LEU A 144 -6.66 8.21 -4.70
N LEU A 145 -5.64 9.02 -4.42
CA LEU A 145 -4.86 8.92 -3.19
C LEU A 145 -5.72 9.25 -1.96
N SER A 146 -6.53 10.30 -2.05
CA SER A 146 -7.47 10.69 -1.00
C SER A 146 -8.47 9.58 -0.71
N VAL A 147 -8.98 8.90 -1.74
CA VAL A 147 -9.85 7.73 -1.56
C VAL A 147 -9.12 6.60 -0.84
N GLY A 148 -7.87 6.31 -1.21
CA GLY A 148 -7.05 5.33 -0.50
C GLY A 148 -6.86 5.68 0.98
N GLY A 149 -6.65 6.97 1.28
CA GLY A 149 -6.57 7.47 2.65
C GLY A 149 -7.88 7.29 3.42
N VAL A 150 -9.03 7.57 2.80
CA VAL A 150 -10.36 7.36 3.42
C VAL A 150 -10.61 5.87 3.67
N ILE A 151 -10.29 5.00 2.71
CA ILE A 151 -10.41 3.54 2.89
C ILE A 151 -9.50 3.08 4.02
N ALA A 152 -8.24 3.54 4.05
CA ALA A 152 -7.30 3.22 5.12
C ALA A 152 -7.86 3.63 6.49
N ALA A 153 -8.41 4.84 6.61
CA ALA A 153 -9.02 5.31 7.86
C ALA A 153 -10.31 4.55 8.24
N ALA A 154 -11.04 4.01 7.26
CA ALA A 154 -12.23 3.20 7.52
C ALA A 154 -11.91 1.77 7.98
N LEU A 155 -10.70 1.27 7.70
CA LEU A 155 -10.23 -0.05 8.11
C LEU A 155 -9.52 -0.05 9.47
N SER A 156 -9.00 1.11 9.90
CA SER A 156 -8.27 1.29 11.16
C SER A 156 -9.17 1.36 12.39
#